data_AF-A0A5C3P547-F1
#
_entry.id   AF-A0A5C3P547-F1
#
_cell.length_a   1.000
_cell.length_b   1.000
_cell.length_c   1.000
_cell.angle_alpha   90.00
_cell.angle_beta   90.00
_cell.angle_gamma   90.00
#
_symmetry.space_group_name_H-M   'P 1'
#
loop_
_entity.id
_entity.type
_entity.pdbx_description
1 polymer ?
#
loop_
_entity_poly.entity_id
_entity_poly.type
_entity_poly.pdbx_seq_one_letter_code
_entity_poly.pdbx_strand_id
1 'polypeptide(L)' 'MARRAAPGASPFGLAPPRRVIHDPNESAISRFMREEIFAPENIPGNLSILTSVVVFFGGIAAMRTWGDLMIPA' A
#
# COMPACT_ATOMS: atom_id res chain seq x y z
N MET A 1 45.28 2.69 -17.11
CA MET A 1 44.17 1.74 -16.85
C MET A 1 43.62 1.99 -15.45
N ALA A 2 42.47 2.65 -15.34
CA ALA A 2 41.84 2.94 -14.05
C ALA A 2 41.07 1.70 -13.57
N ARG A 3 41.47 1.11 -12.44
CA ARG A 3 40.71 0.03 -11.80
C ARG A 3 39.45 0.65 -11.19
N ARG A 4 38.29 0.35 -11.78
CA ARG A 4 36.98 0.72 -11.20
C ARG A 4 36.85 0.00 -9.86
N ALA A 5 36.69 0.75 -8.77
CA ALA A 5 36.45 0.19 -7.45
C ALA A 5 35.18 -0.68 -7.46
N ALA A 6 35.24 -1.85 -6.84
CA ALA A 6 34.09 -2.74 -6.71
C ALA A 6 33.02 -2.07 -5.83
N PRO A 7 31.71 -2.29 -6.11
CA PRO A 7 30.64 -1.78 -5.27
C PRO A 7 30.85 -2.25 -3.82
N GLY A 8 30.72 -1.33 -2.86
CA GLY A 8 31.01 -1.56 -1.45
C GLY A 8 30.27 -2.77 -0.89
N ALA A 9 31.00 -3.62 -0.16
CA ALA A 9 30.45 -4.76 0.54
C ALA A 9 29.52 -4.28 1.68
N SER A 10 28.22 -4.26 1.43
CA SER A 10 27.22 -4.12 2.49
C SER A 10 27.26 -5.38 3.37
N PRO A 11 27.34 -5.28 4.70
CA PRO A 11 27.26 -6.44 5.60
C PRO A 11 25.90 -7.16 5.52
N PHE A 12 24.89 -6.53 4.90
CA PHE A 12 23.56 -7.08 4.67
C PHE A 12 23.35 -7.61 3.25
N GLY A 13 24.41 -7.68 2.43
CA GLY A 13 24.31 -8.05 1.03
C GLY A 13 23.57 -7.01 0.18
N LEU A 14 23.60 -7.19 -1.15
CA LEU A 14 22.64 -6.53 -2.02
C LEU A 14 21.29 -7.23 -1.88
N ALA A 15 20.22 -6.48 -1.61
CA ALA A 15 18.88 -7.02 -1.70
C ALA A 15 18.69 -7.64 -3.11
N PRO A 16 18.21 -8.89 -3.22
CA PRO A 16 18.01 -9.50 -4.53
C PRO A 16 17.03 -8.62 -5.33
N PRO A 17 17.31 -8.38 -6.63
CA PRO A 17 16.40 -7.64 -7.48
C PRO A 17 15.05 -8.35 -7.47
N ARG A 18 14.01 -7.64 -6.99
CA ARG A 18 12.65 -8.19 -6.91
C ARG A 18 12.15 -8.40 -8.34
N ARG A 19 12.13 -9.66 -8.78
CA ARG A 19 11.69 -10.02 -10.13
C ARG A 19 10.17 -9.88 -10.18
N VAL A 20 9.69 -8.79 -10.78
CA VAL A 20 8.27 -8.65 -11.12
C VAL A 20 8.01 -9.58 -12.32
N ILE A 21 7.27 -10.66 -12.06
CA ILE A 21 6.87 -11.60 -13.12
C ILE A 21 5.66 -10.97 -13.80
N HIS A 22 5.87 -10.36 -14.97
CA HIS A 22 4.76 -9.94 -15.83
C HIS A 22 4.26 -11.14 -16.64
N ASP A 23 3.05 -11.60 -16.34
CA ASP A 23 2.37 -12.60 -17.15
C ASP A 23 1.71 -11.91 -18.35
N PRO A 24 2.10 -12.23 -19.60
CA PRO A 24 1.50 -11.63 -20.80
C PRO A 24 0.03 -12.01 -21.00
N ASN A 25 -0.50 -13.04 -20.32
CA ASN A 25 -1.92 -13.41 -20.35
C ASN A 25 -2.73 -12.73 -19.24
N GLU A 26 -2.14 -11.80 -18.51
CA GLU A 26 -2.82 -11.15 -17.39
C GLU A 26 -3.94 -10.21 -17.87
N SER A 27 -5.10 -10.31 -17.22
CA SER A 27 -6.20 -9.39 -17.46
C SER A 27 -5.87 -7.97 -17.00
N ALA A 28 -6.40 -6.96 -17.69
CA ALA A 28 -6.17 -5.56 -17.35
C ALA A 28 -6.52 -5.22 -15.88
N ILE A 29 -7.54 -5.89 -15.33
CA ILE A 29 -7.93 -5.75 -13.91
C ILE A 29 -6.86 -6.34 -13.00
N SER A 30 -6.35 -7.55 -13.27
CA SER A 30 -5.29 -8.16 -12.46
C SER A 30 -4.02 -7.29 -12.48
N ARG A 31 -3.66 -6.76 -13.65
CA ARG A 31 -2.54 -5.83 -13.79
C ARG A 31 -2.74 -4.58 -12.94
N PHE A 32 -3.92 -3.97 -13.01
CA PHE A 32 -4.25 -2.79 -12.20
C PHE A 32 -4.18 -3.08 -10.69
N MET A 33 -4.72 -4.21 -10.24
CA MET A 33 -4.66 -4.61 -8.83
C MET A 33 -3.20 -4.74 -8.37
N ARG A 34 -2.33 -5.36 -9.17
CA ARG A 34 -0.91 -5.47 -8.85
C ARG A 34 -0.20 -4.11 -8.79
N GLU A 35 -0.41 -3.27 -9.81
CA GLU A 35 0.33 -2.01 -9.98
C GLU A 35 -0.16 -0.92 -9.02
N GLU A 36 -1.47 -0.76 -8.89
CA GLU A 36 -2.04 0.38 -8.18
C GLU A 36 -2.41 0.03 -6.75
N ILE A 37 -2.91 -1.20 -6.49
CA ILE A 37 -3.38 -1.58 -5.15
C ILE A 37 -2.28 -2.22 -4.31
N PHE A 38 -1.56 -3.19 -4.88
CA PHE A 38 -0.62 -4.04 -4.14
C PHE A 38 0.85 -3.68 -4.35
N ALA A 39 1.17 -2.68 -5.18
CA ALA A 39 2.55 -2.25 -5.35
C ALA A 39 3.08 -1.65 -4.03
N PRO A 40 4.27 -2.06 -3.57
CA PRO A 40 4.78 -1.68 -2.26
C PRO A 40 4.93 -0.16 -2.07
N GLU A 41 5.19 0.58 -3.14
CA GLU A 41 5.22 2.04 -3.19
C GLU A 41 3.86 2.69 -2.90
N ASN A 42 2.76 2.02 -3.28
CA ASN A 42 1.41 2.54 -3.16
C ASN A 42 0.71 2.08 -1.87
N ILE A 43 1.19 1.01 -1.21
CA ILE A 43 0.61 0.48 0.04
C ILE A 43 0.39 1.57 1.10
N PRO A 44 1.36 2.44 1.43
CA PRO A 44 1.14 3.47 2.45
C PRO A 44 0.01 4.44 2.10
N GLY A 45 -0.07 4.86 0.83
CA GLY A 45 -1.12 5.74 0.31
C GLY A 45 -2.49 5.06 0.34
N ASN A 46 -2.57 3.84 -0.19
CA ASN A 46 -3.79 3.04 -0.22
C ASN A 46 -4.33 2.74 1.18
N LEU A 47 -3.45 2.49 2.14
CA LEU A 47 -3.83 2.28 3.54
C LEU A 47 -4.44 3.56 4.15
N SER A 48 -3.87 4.72 3.85
CA SER A 48 -4.42 6.00 4.29
C SER A 48 -5.82 6.24 3.71
N ILE A 49 -6.00 5.99 2.40
CA ILE A 49 -7.31 6.06 1.73
C ILE A 49 -8.30 5.12 2.41
N LEU A 50 -7.95 3.84 2.56
CA LEU A 50 -8.80 2.85 3.22
C LEU A 50 -9.18 3.30 4.64
N THR A 51 -8.20 3.77 5.41
CA THR A 51 -8.41 4.25 6.78
C THR A 51 -9.39 5.42 6.80
N SER A 52 -9.19 6.42 5.93
CA SER A 52 -10.09 7.58 5.86
C SER A 52 -11.53 7.19 5.51
N VAL A 53 -11.72 6.29 4.55
CA VAL A 53 -13.04 5.78 4.15
C VAL A 53 -13.69 5.06 5.33
N VAL A 54 -12.95 4.17 6.00
CA VAL A 54 -13.45 3.42 7.16
C VAL A 54 -13.83 4.36 8.31
N VAL A 55 -12.98 5.33 8.64
CA VAL A 55 -13.27 6.30 9.72
C VAL A 55 -14.49 7.15 9.39
N PHE A 56 -14.61 7.62 8.15
CA PHE A 56 -15.74 8.44 7.71
C PHE A 56 -17.07 7.68 7.85
N PHE A 57 -17.19 6.50 7.23
CA PHE A 57 -18.41 5.71 7.29
C PHE A 57 -18.65 5.12 8.68
N GLY A 58 -17.60 4.75 9.41
CA GLY A 58 -17.67 4.31 10.80
C GLY A 58 -18.22 5.40 11.71
N GLY A 59 -17.79 6.65 11.53
CA GLY A 59 -18.32 7.80 12.26
C GLY A 59 -19.80 8.04 11.98
N ILE A 60 -20.23 7.95 10.71
CA ILE A 60 -21.65 8.07 10.35
C ILE A 60 -22.46 6.95 11.01
N ALA A 61 -21.99 5.71 10.93
CA ALA A 61 -22.66 4.56 11.55
C ALA A 61 -22.77 4.77 13.06
N ALA A 62 -21.68 5.19 13.71
CA ALA A 62 -21.65 5.45 15.15
C ALA A 62 -22.63 6.54 15.58
N MET A 63 -22.70 7.65 14.84
CA MET A 63 -23.66 8.72 15.11
C MET A 63 -25.11 8.25 14.90
N ARG A 64 -25.36 7.41 13.89
CA ARG A 64 -26.71 6.85 13.68
C ARG A 64 -27.13 5.87 14.76
N THR A 65 -26.20 5.14 15.37
CA THR A 65 -26.52 4.11 16.37
C THR A 65 -26.51 4.64 17.80
N TRP A 66 -25.63 5.59 18.11
CA TRP A 66 -25.44 6.10 19.48
C TRP A 66 -25.64 7.60 19.62
N GLY A 67 -26.01 8.32 18.55
CA GLY A 67 -26.17 9.78 18.58
C GLY A 67 -27.15 10.25 19.65
N ASP A 68 -28.26 9.53 19.86
CA ASP A 68 -29.26 9.89 20.88
C ASP A 68 -28.71 9.78 22.31
N LEU A 69 -27.76 8.86 22.56
CA LEU A 69 -27.08 8.74 23.86
C LEU A 69 -26.11 9.91 24.14
N MET A 70 -25.73 10.65 23.10
CA MET A 70 -24.79 11.77 23.20
C MET A 70 -25.49 13.12 23.44
N ILE A 71 -26.83 13.15 23.41
CA ILE A 71 -27.62 14.35 23.72
C ILE A 71 -27.93 14.33 25.23
N PRO A 72 -27.40 15.26 26.03
CA PRO A 72 -27.80 15.39 27.43
C PRO A 72 -29.24 15.89 27.53
N ALA A 73 -29.98 15.35 28.50
CA ALA A 73 -31.38 15.68 28.78
C ALA A 73 -31.62 17.17 29.07
#